data_AF-A0A9E2UZN5-F1
#
_entry.id   AF-A0A9E2UZN5-F1
#
_cell.length_a   1.000
_cell.length_b   1.000
_cell.length_c   1.000
_cell.angle_alpha   90.00
_cell.angle_beta   90.00
_cell.angle_gamma   90.00
#
_symmetry.space_group_name_H-M   'P 1'
#
loop_
_entity.id
_entity.type
_entity.pdbx_description
1 polymer ?
#
loop_
_entity_poly.entity_id
_entity_poly.type
_entity_poly.pdbx_seq_one_letter_code
_entity_poly.pdbx_strand_id
1 'polypeptide(L)' 'MQTQRKLAPVHPGEILLEEFMQPLGLSQTRLGRDLGVSPRRINEIV' A
#
# COMPACT_ATOMS: atom_id res chain seq x y z
N MET A 1 12.71 1.16 33.68
CA MET A 1 12.26 0.29 32.57
C MET A 1 11.47 1.15 31.61
N GLN A 2 11.95 1.35 30.38
CA GLN A 2 11.14 2.02 29.36
C GLN A 2 10.16 1.00 28.79
N THR A 3 8.87 1.17 29.05
CA THR A 3 7.82 0.35 28.47
C THR A 3 7.72 0.70 26.99
N GLN A 4 8.20 -0.22 26.15
CA GLN A 4 8.15 -0.07 24.70
C GLN A 4 6.68 0.01 24.27
N ARG A 5 6.23 1.20 23.87
CA ARG A 5 4.89 1.38 23.28
C ARG A 5 4.87 0.60 21.97
N LYS A 6 4.01 -0.42 21.89
CA LYS A 6 3.71 -1.07 20.62
C LYS A 6 3.02 -0.04 19.73
N LEU A 7 3.59 0.22 18.56
CA LEU A 7 2.94 1.03 17.54
C LEU A 7 1.67 0.31 17.09
N ALA A 8 0.65 1.09 16.70
CA ALA A 8 -0.51 0.54 16.05
C ALA A 8 -0.07 -0.17 14.76
N PRO A 9 -0.64 -1.33 14.43
CA PRO A 9 -0.37 -1.97 13.15
C PRO A 9 -0.85 -1.05 12.02
N VAL A 10 0.02 -0.81 11.04
CA VAL A 10 -0.30 -0.05 9.83
C VAL A 10 -0.59 -1.06 8.72
N HIS A 11 -1.66 -0.85 7.94
CA HIS A 11 -1.97 -1.73 6.84
C HIS A 11 -0.95 -1.51 5.69
N PRO A 12 -0.39 -2.55 5.07
CA PRO A 12 0.54 -2.38 3.95
C PRO A 12 -0.04 -1.55 2.79
N GLY A 13 -1.36 -1.61 2.59
CA GLY A 13 -2.09 -0.78 1.63
C GLY A 13 -2.04 0.71 1.91
N GLU A 14 -2.07 1.11 3.18
CA GLU A 14 -1.97 2.52 3.56
C GLU A 14 -0.63 3.09 3.13
N ILE A 15 0.46 2.35 3.40
CA ILE A 15 1.81 2.74 2.97
C ILE A 15 1.91 2.77 1.44
N LEU A 16 1.44 1.72 0.76
CA LEU A 16 1.46 1.66 -0.70
C LEU A 16 0.69 2.83 -1.34
N LEU A 17 -0.46 3.19 -0.78
CA LEU A 17 -1.29 4.28 -1.29
C LEU A 17 -0.65 5.65 -1.05
N GLU A 18 -0.29 5.96 0.19
CA GLU A 18 0.15 7.29 0.62
C GLU A 18 1.60 7.60 0.23
N GLU A 19 2.51 6.63 0.33
CA GLU A 19 3.94 6.86 0.12
C GLU A 19 4.40 6.57 -1.32
N PHE A 20 3.61 5.84 -2.11
CA PHE A 20 4.00 5.46 -3.47
C PHE A 20 2.96 5.85 -4.52
N MET A 21 1.71 5.37 -4.41
CA MET A 21 0.74 5.54 -5.49
C MET A 21 0.30 6.99 -5.67
N GLN A 22 -0.03 7.70 -4.60
CA GLN A 22 -0.43 9.12 -4.68
C GLN A 22 0.74 10.01 -5.16
N PRO A 23 1.97 9.94 -4.60
CA PRO A 23 3.08 10.75 -5.07
C PRO A 23 3.44 10.50 -6.54
N LEU A 24 3.26 9.28 -7.03
CA LEU A 24 3.54 8.90 -8.41
C LEU A 24 2.34 9.07 -9.37
N GLY A 25 1.17 9.48 -8.87
CA GLY A 25 -0.05 9.61 -9.67
C GLY A 25 -0.50 8.28 -10.30
N LEU A 26 -0.27 7.16 -9.62
CA LEU A 26 -0.59 5.82 -10.10
C LEU A 26 -1.98 5.39 -9.64
N SER A 27 -2.78 4.87 -10.58
CA SER A 27 -4.01 4.14 -10.24
C SER A 27 -3.69 2.67 -9.92
N GLN A 28 -4.52 2.01 -9.12
CA GLN A 28 -4.38 0.58 -8.80
C GLN A 28 -4.37 -0.29 -10.07
N THR A 29 -5.20 0.06 -11.05
CA THR A 29 -5.26 -0.62 -12.36
C THR A 29 -3.96 -0.47 -13.15
N ARG A 30 -3.36 0.72 -13.14
CA ARG A 30 -2.08 0.97 -13.81
C ARG A 30 -0.96 0.19 -13.11
N LEU A 31 -0.91 0.26 -11.78
CA LEU A 31 0.07 -0.49 -10.98
C LEU A 31 -0.03 -2.00 -11.23
N GLY A 32 -1.25 -2.57 -11.22
CA GLY A 32 -1.47 -3.98 -11.52
C GLY A 32 -0.95 -4.36 -12.91
N ARG A 33 -1.28 -3.54 -13.93
CA ARG A 33 -0.80 -3.74 -15.31
C ARG A 33 0.72 -3.71 -15.39
N ASP A 34 1.36 -2.72 -14.79
CA ASP A 34 2.82 -2.51 -14.84
C ASP A 34 3.57 -3.65 -14.13
N LEU A 35 2.98 -4.22 -13.07
CA LEU A 35 3.51 -5.37 -12.34
C LEU A 35 3.11 -6.73 -12.96
N GLY A 36 2.30 -6.76 -14.03
CA GLY A 36 1.82 -8.00 -14.65
C GLY A 36 0.86 -8.81 -13.78
N VAL A 37 0.15 -8.16 -12.85
CA VAL A 37 -0.84 -8.81 -11.97
C VAL A 37 -2.25 -8.27 -12.23
N SER A 38 -3.27 -9.02 -11.82
CA SER A 38 -4.64 -8.51 -11.93
C SER A 38 -4.82 -7.30 -11.00
N PRO A 39 -5.58 -6.25 -11.41
CA PRO A 39 -5.89 -5.11 -10.54
C PRO A 39 -6.48 -5.53 -9.20
N ARG A 40 -7.26 -6.62 -9.18
CA ARG A 40 -7.83 -7.21 -7.96
C ARG A 40 -6.78 -7.51 -6.88
N ARG A 41 -5.57 -7.94 -7.26
CA ARG A 41 -4.49 -8.18 -6.30
C ARG A 41 -4.05 -6.90 -5.59
N ILE A 42 -4.10 -5.75 -6.26
CA ILE A 42 -3.80 -4.46 -5.64
C ILE A 42 -4.95 -4.05 -4.72
N ASN A 43 -6.21 -4.26 -5.13
CA ASN A 43 -7.39 -3.97 -4.30
C ASN A 43 -7.47 -4.82 -3.02
N GLU A 44 -6.88 -6.01 -3.00
CA GLU A 44 -6.80 -6.84 -1.80
C GLU A 44 -5.74 -6.32 -0.80
N ILE A 45 -4.87 -5.42 -1.24
CA ILE A 45 -3.83 -4.78 -0.43
C ILE A 45 -4.26 -3.38 0.02
N VAL A 46 -4.92 -2.60 -0.85
CA VAL A 46 -5.31 -1.19 -0.63
C VAL A 46 -6.80 -1.04 -0.39
#